data_AF-A0A534AL15-F1
#
_entry.id   AF-A0A534AL15-F1
#
_cell.length_a   1.000
_cell.length_b   1.000
_cell.length_c   1.000
_cell.angle_alpha   90.00
_cell.angle_beta   90.00
_cell.angle_gamma   90.00
#
_symmetry.space_group_name_H-M   'P 1'
#
loop_
_entity.id
_entity.type
_entity.pdbx_description
1 polymer ?
#
loop_
_entity_poly.entity_id
_entity_poly.type
_entity_poly.pdbx_seq_one_letter_code
_entity_poly.pdbx_strand_id
1 'polypeptide(L)'
;MDIWDLKYHFELAAAVAAPGSLVQPVTEGGGGWAAVQQGGEVVGWGGPLEADAPPWAAPLFGFEVRLFLVERSPVAYRALSVQPPVERDLALVLPPGVTAGQVSDVLRRAVGPLLERVQVFDEYRGPEIPPG
;
A
#
# COMPACT_ATOMS: atom_id res chain seq x y z
N MET A 1 -3.88 16.58 6.31
CA MET A 1 -3.18 15.60 5.48
C MET A 1 -2.13 14.94 6.35
N ASP A 2 -2.11 13.63 6.41
CA ASP A 2 -1.07 12.86 7.07
C ASP A 2 -0.29 11.97 6.07
N ILE A 3 0.56 11.09 6.60
CA ILE A 3 1.38 10.18 5.79
C ILE A 3 0.55 9.14 5.02
N TRP A 4 -0.67 8.82 5.48
CA TRP A 4 -1.59 7.88 4.85
C TRP A 4 -2.40 8.55 3.74
N ASP A 5 -2.79 9.79 3.93
CA ASP A 5 -3.33 10.63 2.85
C ASP A 5 -2.31 10.75 1.71
N LEU A 6 -1.03 10.99 2.04
CA LEU A 6 0.06 11.01 1.06
C LEU A 6 0.17 9.65 0.34
N LYS A 7 0.18 8.55 1.10
CA LYS A 7 0.27 7.19 0.56
C LYS A 7 -0.80 6.96 -0.50
N TYR A 8 -2.05 7.30 -0.19
CA TYR A 8 -3.18 7.11 -1.10
C TYR A 8 -2.97 7.86 -2.43
N HIS A 9 -2.61 9.15 -2.36
CA HIS A 9 -2.37 9.94 -3.56
C HIS A 9 -1.15 9.44 -4.36
N PHE A 10 -0.10 9.01 -3.66
CA PHE A 10 1.08 8.43 -4.29
C PHE A 10 0.79 7.10 -4.97
N GLU A 11 -0.04 6.23 -4.39
CA GLU A 11 -0.51 4.99 -5.01
C GLU A 11 -1.29 5.25 -6.29
N LEU A 12 -2.20 6.25 -6.29
CA LEU A 12 -2.93 6.67 -7.48
C LEU A 12 -1.98 7.18 -8.58
N ALA A 13 -1.02 8.01 -8.21
CA ALA A 13 -0.04 8.55 -9.15
C ALA A 13 0.84 7.43 -9.74
N ALA A 14 1.37 6.53 -8.90
CA ALA A 14 2.21 5.41 -9.31
C ALA A 14 1.47 4.43 -10.22
N ALA A 15 0.19 4.14 -9.94
CA ALA A 15 -0.63 3.25 -10.77
C ALA A 15 -0.77 3.75 -12.22
N VAL A 16 -0.76 5.07 -12.44
CA VAL A 16 -0.88 5.68 -13.76
C VAL A 16 0.49 5.95 -14.40
N ALA A 17 1.43 6.50 -13.62
CA ALA A 17 2.75 6.90 -14.07
C ALA A 17 3.68 5.72 -14.34
N ALA A 18 3.64 4.70 -13.49
CA ALA A 18 4.50 3.52 -13.55
C ALA A 18 3.69 2.25 -13.33
N PRO A 19 2.81 1.86 -14.29
CA PRO A 19 1.98 0.67 -14.16
C PRO A 19 2.82 -0.58 -13.84
N GLY A 20 2.33 -1.40 -12.90
CA GLY A 20 3.02 -2.59 -12.42
C GLY A 20 3.97 -2.37 -11.24
N SER A 21 4.24 -1.11 -10.88
CA SER A 21 4.96 -0.80 -9.63
C SER A 21 4.09 -1.03 -8.40
N LEU A 22 4.74 -1.31 -7.26
CA LEU A 22 4.11 -1.46 -5.95
C LEU A 22 4.64 -0.38 -5.02
N VAL A 23 3.73 0.25 -4.26
CA VAL A 23 4.09 1.20 -3.20
C VAL A 23 4.36 0.44 -1.91
N GLN A 24 5.54 0.62 -1.35
CA GLN A 24 5.99 -0.04 -0.13
C GLN A 24 6.59 0.98 0.87
N PRO A 25 6.52 0.72 2.18
CA PRO A 25 7.10 1.61 3.17
C PRO A 25 8.63 1.63 3.07
N VAL A 26 9.23 2.80 3.24
CA VAL A 26 10.69 2.95 3.35
C VAL A 26 11.08 2.85 4.82
N THR A 27 11.95 1.90 5.15
CA THR A 27 12.36 1.59 6.53
C THR A 27 13.58 2.40 7.00
N GLU A 28 14.27 3.11 6.09
CA GLU A 28 15.46 3.90 6.38
C GLU A 28 15.20 5.40 6.14
N GLY A 29 15.79 6.29 6.95
CA GLY A 29 15.87 7.72 6.60
C GLY A 29 14.63 8.59 6.86
N GLY A 30 13.85 8.33 7.92
CA GLY A 30 12.78 9.24 8.36
C GLY A 30 11.35 8.86 7.93
N GLY A 31 11.20 7.70 7.28
CA GLY A 31 9.91 7.14 6.88
C GLY A 31 9.40 7.68 5.54
N GLY A 32 8.31 7.08 5.05
CA GLY A 32 7.74 7.40 3.74
C GLY A 32 7.48 6.14 2.91
N TRP A 33 7.39 6.34 1.59
CA TRP A 33 6.94 5.35 0.62
C TRP A 33 7.86 5.34 -0.60
N ALA A 34 8.08 4.16 -1.17
CA ALA A 34 8.77 3.98 -2.44
C ALA A 34 7.86 3.22 -3.40
N ALA A 35 7.77 3.67 -4.65
CA ALA A 35 7.17 2.92 -5.74
C ALA A 35 8.28 2.09 -6.40
N VAL A 36 8.10 0.77 -6.46
CA VAL A 36 9.13 -0.17 -6.91
C VAL A 36 8.60 -1.06 -8.02
N GLN A 37 9.35 -1.14 -9.14
CA GLN A 37 9.03 -1.99 -10.28
C GLN A 37 9.36 -3.46 -10.04
N GLN A 38 8.82 -4.34 -10.90
CA GLN A 38 9.28 -5.73 -10.97
C GLN A 38 10.79 -5.74 -11.27
N GLY A 39 11.58 -6.35 -10.39
CA GLY A 39 13.05 -6.33 -10.44
C GLY A 39 13.72 -5.45 -9.38
N GLY A 40 12.93 -4.71 -8.58
CA GLY A 40 13.44 -3.99 -7.40
C GLY A 40 13.91 -2.56 -7.68
N GLU A 41 13.75 -2.06 -8.92
CA GLU A 41 14.08 -0.67 -9.24
C GLU A 41 13.08 0.30 -8.59
N VAL A 42 13.59 1.27 -7.84
CA VAL A 42 12.78 2.37 -7.30
C VAL A 42 12.49 3.38 -8.41
N VAL A 43 11.20 3.60 -8.67
CA VAL A 43 10.72 4.50 -9.73
C VAL A 43 9.98 5.72 -9.21
N GLY A 44 9.80 5.82 -7.89
CA GLY A 44 9.23 6.98 -7.24
C GLY A 44 9.40 6.90 -5.73
N TRP A 45 9.22 8.04 -5.08
CA TRP A 45 9.28 8.17 -3.63
C TRP A 45 8.21 9.16 -3.16
N GLY A 46 7.76 9.01 -1.92
CA GLY A 46 6.86 9.95 -1.28
C GLY A 46 7.12 10.01 0.22
N GLY A 47 7.15 11.21 0.79
CA GLY A 47 7.43 11.38 2.21
C GLY A 47 7.19 12.80 2.72
N PRO A 48 7.54 13.07 3.99
CA PRO A 48 7.58 14.42 4.52
C PRO A 48 8.59 15.27 3.74
N LEU A 49 8.27 16.56 3.56
CA LEU A 49 9.14 17.53 2.93
C LEU A 49 9.50 18.63 3.92
N GLU A 50 10.77 19.00 3.92
CA GLU A 50 11.25 20.19 4.63
C GLU A 50 11.03 21.43 3.76
N ALA A 51 10.44 22.46 4.35
CA ALA A 51 10.22 23.76 3.71
C ALA A 51 10.40 24.87 4.75
N ASP A 52 10.76 26.06 4.27
CA ASP A 52 10.71 27.27 5.09
C ASP A 52 9.24 27.64 5.32
N ALA A 53 8.65 26.99 6.32
CA ALA A 53 7.24 27.05 6.63
C ALA A 53 7.03 27.91 7.88
N PRO A 54 5.99 28.78 7.88
CA PRO A 54 5.67 29.54 9.08
C PRO A 54 5.26 28.59 10.23
N PRO A 55 5.37 29.02 11.50
CA PRO A 55 5.13 28.14 12.66
C PRO A 55 3.71 27.52 12.75
N TRP A 56 2.75 28.07 12.01
CA TRP A 56 1.36 27.61 11.97
C TRP A 56 1.07 26.67 10.79
N ALA A 57 2.03 26.44 9.90
CA ALA A 57 1.86 25.53 8.79
C ALA A 57 1.78 24.08 9.28
N ALA A 58 0.87 23.32 8.68
CA ALA A 58 0.84 21.88 8.85
C ALA A 58 2.08 21.24 8.18
N PRO A 59 2.46 20.01 8.58
CA PRO A 59 3.52 19.27 7.90
C PRO A 59 3.29 19.18 6.40
N LEU A 60 4.35 19.37 5.63
CA LEU A 60 4.32 19.26 4.18
C LEU A 60 4.66 17.82 3.78
N PHE A 61 3.91 17.31 2.80
CA PHE A 61 4.14 16.01 2.21
C PHE A 61 4.20 16.16 0.70
N GLY A 62 5.02 15.33 0.05
CA GLY A 62 5.10 15.30 -1.40
C GLY A 62 5.66 13.99 -1.91
N PHE A 63 5.55 13.81 -3.22
CA PHE A 63 6.06 12.64 -3.91
C PHE A 63 6.56 13.00 -5.30
N GLU A 64 7.42 12.13 -5.83
CA GLU A 64 7.88 12.14 -7.20
C GLU A 64 7.75 10.74 -7.77
N VAL A 65 7.34 10.62 -9.03
CA VAL A 65 7.25 9.34 -9.74
C VAL A 65 7.67 9.50 -11.19
N ARG A 66 8.46 8.55 -11.68
CA ARG A 66 8.87 8.48 -13.08
C ARG A 66 7.67 8.12 -13.95
N LEU A 67 7.48 8.87 -15.04
CA LEU A 67 6.46 8.59 -16.03
C LEU A 67 6.98 7.58 -17.07
N PHE A 68 6.28 6.47 -17.21
CA PHE A 68 6.50 5.47 -18.25
C PHE A 68 5.38 5.56 -19.28
N LEU A 69 5.75 5.82 -20.53
CA LEU A 69 4.82 5.80 -21.66
C LEU A 69 4.63 4.35 -22.09
N VAL A 70 3.60 3.71 -21.57
CA VAL A 70 3.19 2.34 -21.92
C VAL A 70 1.88 2.35 -22.69
N GLU A 71 1.81 1.57 -23.76
CA GLU A 71 0.55 1.28 -24.44
C GLU A 71 -0.39 0.56 -23.47
N ARG A 72 -1.62 1.05 -23.34
CA ARG A 72 -2.61 0.39 -22.49
C ARG A 72 -3.11 -0.87 -23.18
N SER A 73 -2.87 -2.02 -22.57
CA SER A 73 -3.50 -3.27 -22.97
C SER A 73 -5.03 -3.13 -22.88
N PRO A 74 -5.78 -3.70 -23.83
CA PRO A 74 -7.23 -3.72 -23.77
C PRO A 74 -7.70 -4.47 -22.51
N VAL A 75 -8.71 -3.93 -21.84
CA VAL A 75 -9.31 -4.57 -20.67
C VAL A 75 -10.13 -5.78 -21.15
N ALA A 76 -9.74 -6.97 -20.72
CA ALA A 76 -10.50 -8.18 -21.01
C ALA A 76 -11.75 -8.25 -20.13
N TYR A 77 -12.90 -8.53 -20.74
CA TYR A 77 -14.12 -8.80 -19.99
C TYR A 77 -13.96 -10.07 -19.15
N ARG A 78 -14.33 -9.97 -17.87
CA ARG A 78 -14.48 -11.10 -16.96
C ARG A 78 -15.94 -11.17 -16.54
N ALA A 79 -16.58 -12.32 -16.77
CA ALA A 79 -17.95 -12.53 -16.34
C ALA A 79 -18.08 -12.35 -14.81
N LEU A 80 -19.13 -11.65 -14.40
CA LEU A 80 -19.46 -11.50 -12.98
C LEU A 80 -19.90 -12.87 -12.43
N SER A 81 -19.48 -13.18 -11.21
CA SER A 81 -19.93 -14.38 -10.51
C SER A 81 -21.45 -14.31 -10.29
N VAL A 82 -22.14 -15.43 -10.52
CA VAL A 82 -23.57 -15.57 -10.19
C VAL A 82 -23.78 -16.19 -8.80
N GLN A 83 -22.69 -16.61 -8.15
CA GLN A 83 -22.71 -17.10 -6.78
C GLN A 83 -22.49 -15.93 -5.81
N PRO A 84 -23.21 -15.90 -4.67
CA PRO A 84 -22.97 -14.90 -3.64
C PRO A 84 -21.57 -15.04 -3.04
N PRO A 85 -20.92 -13.93 -2.64
CA PRO A 85 -19.62 -13.98 -1.99
C PRO A 85 -19.72 -14.56 -0.57
N VAL A 86 -18.60 -15.08 -0.08
CA VAL A 86 -18.45 -15.52 1.32
C VAL A 86 -17.41 -14.63 1.99
N GLU A 87 -17.81 -13.94 3.05
CA GLU A 87 -16.94 -13.07 3.84
C GLU A 87 -16.52 -13.76 5.14
N ARG A 88 -15.25 -13.57 5.53
CA ARG A 88 -14.67 -14.11 6.76
C ARG A 88 -13.75 -13.08 7.38
N ASP A 89 -13.97 -12.79 8.65
CA ASP A 89 -13.10 -11.92 9.43
C ASP A 89 -12.06 -12.75 10.19
N LEU A 90 -10.83 -12.26 10.19
CA LEU A 90 -9.70 -12.87 10.86
C LEU A 90 -9.07 -11.84 11.80
N ALA A 91 -9.03 -12.16 13.10
CA ALA A 91 -8.22 -11.44 14.08
C ALA A 91 -6.95 -12.24 14.34
N LEU A 92 -5.78 -11.66 14.03
CA LEU A 92 -4.49 -12.33 14.11
C LEU A 92 -3.58 -11.57 15.08
N VAL A 93 -3.01 -12.27 16.06
CA VAL A 93 -1.94 -11.74 16.90
C VAL A 93 -0.61 -12.09 16.24
N LEU A 94 0.21 -11.07 15.96
CA LEU A 94 1.43 -11.20 15.18
C LEU A 94 2.63 -10.60 15.94
N PRO A 95 3.85 -11.16 15.77
CA PRO A 95 5.06 -10.54 16.28
C PRO A 95 5.26 -9.11 15.74
N PRO A 96 5.98 -8.24 16.47
CA PRO A 96 6.36 -6.94 15.97
C PRO A 96 7.17 -7.06 14.67
N GLY A 97 6.94 -6.13 13.73
CA GLY A 97 7.65 -6.09 12.44
C GLY A 97 6.99 -6.89 11.32
N VAL A 98 6.01 -7.76 11.60
CA VAL A 98 5.19 -8.36 10.55
C VAL A 98 4.25 -7.30 9.98
N THR A 99 4.33 -7.04 8.69
CA THR A 99 3.53 -5.99 8.04
C THR A 99 2.17 -6.53 7.58
N ALA A 100 1.17 -5.66 7.58
CA ALA A 100 -0.15 -5.95 7.01
C ALA A 100 -0.07 -6.42 5.53
N GLY A 101 0.91 -5.90 4.77
CA GLY A 101 1.20 -6.33 3.41
C GLY A 101 1.66 -7.79 3.35
N GLN A 102 2.61 -8.19 4.21
CA GLN A 102 3.08 -9.59 4.29
C GLN A 102 1.94 -10.57 4.61
N VAL A 103 1.08 -10.22 5.56
CA VAL A 103 -0.10 -11.04 5.91
C VAL A 103 -1.05 -11.16 4.72
N SER A 104 -1.35 -10.04 4.06
CA SER A 104 -2.23 -10.01 2.88
C SER A 104 -1.68 -10.87 1.74
N ASP A 105 -0.37 -10.82 1.50
CA ASP A 105 0.30 -11.63 0.47
C ASP A 105 0.24 -13.13 0.79
N VAL A 106 0.43 -13.50 2.07
CA VAL A 106 0.28 -14.90 2.51
C VAL A 106 -1.16 -15.39 2.28
N LEU A 107 -2.17 -14.61 2.67
CA LEU A 107 -3.57 -14.98 2.46
C LEU A 107 -3.92 -15.14 0.97
N ARG A 108 -3.46 -14.23 0.11
CA ARG A 108 -3.63 -14.32 -1.34
C ARG A 108 -3.02 -15.59 -1.93
N ARG A 109 -1.79 -15.93 -1.52
CA ARG A 109 -1.13 -17.16 -1.99
C ARG A 109 -1.81 -18.43 -1.47
N ALA A 110 -2.26 -18.43 -0.21
CA ALA A 110 -2.83 -19.61 0.44
C ALA A 110 -4.24 -19.96 -0.08
N VAL A 111 -5.11 -18.96 -0.26
CA VAL A 111 -6.49 -19.16 -0.74
C VAL A 111 -6.54 -19.25 -2.27
N GLY A 112 -5.65 -18.53 -2.96
CA GLY A 112 -5.50 -18.61 -4.40
C GLY A 112 -6.69 -18.02 -5.17
N PRO A 113 -7.12 -18.65 -6.28
CA PRO A 113 -8.08 -18.07 -7.23
C PRO A 113 -9.48 -17.76 -6.66
N LEU A 114 -9.83 -18.36 -5.53
CA LEU A 114 -11.12 -18.12 -4.86
C LEU A 114 -11.16 -16.80 -4.08
N LEU A 115 -9.99 -16.21 -3.79
CA LEU A 115 -9.92 -14.98 -3.02
C LEU A 115 -10.14 -13.76 -3.92
N GLU A 116 -11.35 -13.20 -3.85
CA GLU A 116 -11.69 -11.99 -4.60
C GLU A 116 -11.09 -10.73 -3.98
N ARG A 117 -11.11 -10.63 -2.64
CA ARG A 117 -10.62 -9.46 -1.90
C ARG A 117 -10.02 -9.84 -0.55
N VAL A 118 -8.96 -9.12 -0.17
CA VAL A 118 -8.44 -9.05 1.20
C VAL A 118 -8.43 -7.59 1.59
N GLN A 119 -8.93 -7.29 2.78
CA GLN A 119 -8.93 -5.95 3.34
C GLN A 119 -8.46 -6.03 4.78
N VAL A 120 -7.43 -5.26 5.11
CA VAL A 120 -7.06 -4.96 6.48
C VAL A 120 -7.86 -3.73 6.87
N PHE A 121 -8.69 -3.86 7.91
CA PHE A 121 -9.62 -2.82 8.33
C PHE A 121 -9.34 -2.29 9.73
N ASP A 122 -8.54 -3.00 10.53
CA ASP A 122 -8.15 -2.56 11.87
C ASP A 122 -6.74 -3.05 12.24
N GLU A 123 -6.05 -2.27 13.07
CA GLU A 123 -4.80 -2.61 13.73
C GLU A 123 -4.88 -2.18 15.18
N TYR A 124 -4.97 -3.15 16.09
CA TYR A 124 -5.04 -2.88 17.51
C TYR A 124 -3.69 -3.11 18.21
N ARG A 125 -3.23 -2.11 18.94
CA ARG A 125 -2.06 -2.18 19.84
C ARG A 125 -2.50 -1.74 21.23
N GLY A 126 -2.54 -2.67 22.18
CA GLY A 126 -2.96 -2.37 23.54
C GLY A 126 -2.50 -3.41 24.57
N PRO A 127 -2.62 -3.08 25.86
CA PRO A 127 -2.09 -3.90 26.96
C PRO A 127 -2.80 -5.25 27.13
N GLU A 128 -3.97 -5.43 26.52
CA GLU A 128 -4.77 -6.65 26.56
C GLU A 128 -4.23 -7.76 25.66
N ILE A 129 -3.27 -7.44 24.78
CA ILE A 129 -2.55 -8.41 23.95
C ILE A 129 -1.19 -8.68 24.60
N PRO A 130 -0.72 -9.94 24.67
CA PRO A 130 0.62 -10.25 25.17
C PRO A 130 1.69 -9.39 24.48
N PRO A 131 2.70 -8.89 25.21
CA PRO A 131 3.84 -8.25 24.58
C PRO A 131 4.52 -9.27 23.65
N GLY A 132 4.48 -8.98 22.36
CA GLY A 132 5.05 -9.83 21.30
C GLY A 132 6.56 -9.81 21.25
#